data_AF-A0A0D7AKQ0-F1
#
_entry.id   AF-A0A0D7AKQ0-F1
#
_cell.length_a   1.000
_cell.length_b   1.000
_cell.length_c   1.000
_cell.angle_alpha   90.00
_cell.angle_beta   90.00
_cell.angle_gamma   90.00
#
_symmetry.space_group_name_H-M   'P 1'
#
loop_
_entity.id
_entity.type
_entity.pdbx_description
1 polymer ?
#
loop_
_entity_poly.entity_id
_entity_poly.type
_entity_poly.pdbx_seq_one_letter_code
_entity_poly.pdbx_strand_id
1 'polypeptide(L)'
;LPLAHLESLKFKANQIIESIHMLRWMIEGGNMPFMPAWPDILTKYNVLLSQTHTFSNSLVNPLPSASFSLPAAISGNVYRNIALHPGAHINDAQMDNEVAPLLRNQQTIDVINAENNTVRRLCERLITRGSAGVHAGAGAPEFGRKPEYSDVLQECAEIRSAHDQRAERAARAVAMLKDKFEWKQRVEVEVEEPEELDWVPQ
;
A
#
# COMPACT_ATOMS: atom_id res chain seq x y z
N LEU A 1 -18.03 -9.21 19.66
CA LEU A 1 -17.40 -9.01 18.33
C LEU A 1 -18.03 -7.77 17.69
N PRO A 2 -17.25 -6.91 17.00
CA PRO A 2 -17.78 -5.75 16.28
C PRO A 2 -18.52 -6.19 14.99
N LEU A 3 -19.72 -6.78 15.15
CA LEU A 3 -20.48 -7.43 14.09
C LEU A 3 -20.79 -6.47 12.93
N ALA A 4 -21.29 -5.27 13.22
CA ALA A 4 -21.62 -4.26 12.22
C ALA A 4 -20.41 -3.85 11.36
N HIS A 5 -19.20 -3.85 11.94
CA HIS A 5 -17.98 -3.53 11.21
C HIS A 5 -17.55 -4.69 10.29
N LEU A 6 -17.70 -5.93 10.75
CA LEU A 6 -17.44 -7.11 9.92
C LEU A 6 -18.45 -7.21 8.76
N GLU A 7 -19.72 -6.87 9.00
CA GLU A 7 -20.74 -6.80 7.94
C GLU A 7 -20.43 -5.71 6.92
N SER A 8 -20.01 -4.53 7.38
CA SER A 8 -19.55 -3.45 6.49
C SER A 8 -18.31 -3.86 5.70
N LEU A 9 -17.35 -4.53 6.34
CA LEU A 9 -16.14 -5.04 5.68
C LEU A 9 -16.48 -6.09 4.62
N LYS A 10 -17.40 -7.01 4.93
CA LYS A 10 -17.92 -8.00 3.98
C LYS A 10 -18.57 -7.33 2.78
N PHE A 11 -19.41 -6.31 3.00
CA PHE A 11 -20.04 -5.56 1.92
C PHE A 11 -19.00 -4.88 1.01
N LYS A 12 -17.99 -4.21 1.60
CA LYS A 12 -16.90 -3.58 0.84
C LYS A 12 -16.04 -4.60 0.09
N ALA A 13 -15.74 -5.74 0.69
CA ALA A 13 -15.02 -6.83 0.03
C ALA A 13 -15.81 -7.36 -1.19
N ASN A 14 -17.11 -7.59 -1.04
CA ASN A 14 -17.97 -8.01 -2.17
C ASN A 14 -17.97 -6.97 -3.29
N GLN A 15 -18.05 -5.68 -2.96
CA GLN A 15 -18.01 -4.61 -3.96
C GLN A 15 -16.69 -4.60 -4.76
N ILE A 16 -15.56 -4.85 -4.09
CA ILE A 16 -14.25 -4.97 -4.76
C ILE A 16 -14.23 -6.19 -5.68
N ILE A 17 -14.74 -7.34 -5.22
CA ILE A 17 -14.82 -8.58 -6.01
C ILE A 17 -15.65 -8.35 -7.28
N GLU A 18 -16.82 -7.73 -7.15
CA GLU A 18 -17.67 -7.36 -8.29
C GLU A 18 -16.94 -6.43 -9.26
N SER A 19 -16.22 -5.42 -8.75
CA SER A 19 -15.42 -4.50 -9.59
C SER A 19 -14.28 -5.21 -10.33
N ILE A 20 -13.61 -6.18 -9.70
CA ILE A 20 -12.58 -7.01 -10.33
C ILE A 20 -13.20 -7.84 -11.45
N HIS A 21 -14.34 -8.49 -11.18
CA HIS A 21 -15.03 -9.27 -12.20
C HIS A 21 -15.44 -8.38 -13.37
N MET A 22 -16.02 -7.20 -13.14
CA MET A 22 -16.37 -6.28 -14.21
C MET A 22 -15.17 -5.88 -15.08
N LEU A 23 -14.02 -5.60 -14.48
CA LEU A 23 -12.79 -5.30 -15.22
C LEU A 23 -12.31 -6.53 -16.02
N ARG A 24 -12.33 -7.72 -15.40
CA ARG A 24 -11.98 -8.97 -16.07
C ARG A 24 -12.88 -9.23 -17.29
N TRP A 25 -14.19 -9.11 -17.13
CA TRP A 25 -15.17 -9.27 -18.21
C TRP A 25 -14.93 -8.29 -19.35
N MET A 26 -14.58 -7.03 -19.03
CA MET A 26 -14.23 -6.02 -20.03
C MET A 26 -12.97 -6.38 -20.82
N ILE A 27 -11.95 -6.94 -20.15
CA ILE A 27 -10.69 -7.35 -20.77
C ILE A 27 -10.87 -8.62 -21.61
N GLU A 28 -11.62 -9.60 -21.10
CA GLU A 28 -11.86 -10.87 -21.79
C GLU A 28 -12.79 -10.72 -23.01
N GLY A 29 -13.57 -9.63 -23.09
CA GLY A 29 -14.29 -9.21 -24.30
C GLY A 29 -15.20 -10.27 -24.92
N GLY A 30 -15.58 -11.30 -24.16
CA GLY A 30 -16.35 -12.44 -24.67
C GLY A 30 -15.62 -13.30 -25.70
N ASN A 31 -14.31 -13.55 -25.55
CA ASN A 31 -13.47 -14.31 -26.51
C ASN A 31 -13.29 -13.65 -27.89
N MET A 32 -13.73 -12.40 -28.06
CA MET A 32 -13.46 -11.63 -29.27
C MET A 32 -12.09 -10.94 -29.14
N PRO A 33 -11.25 -10.90 -30.19
CA PRO A 33 -9.98 -10.17 -30.18
C PRO A 33 -10.26 -8.67 -30.28
N PHE A 34 -10.83 -8.09 -29.23
CA PHE A 34 -11.09 -6.67 -29.08
C PHE A 34 -10.46 -6.22 -27.76
N MET A 35 -9.53 -5.28 -27.86
CA MET A 35 -8.99 -4.62 -26.66
C MET A 35 -9.87 -3.41 -26.34
N PRO A 36 -10.44 -3.32 -25.13
CA PRO A 36 -11.19 -2.13 -24.72
C PRO A 36 -10.29 -0.88 -24.78
N ALA A 37 -10.91 0.28 -24.99
CA ALA A 37 -10.18 1.53 -25.07
C ALA A 37 -9.49 1.82 -23.73
N TRP A 38 -8.24 2.27 -23.79
CA TRP A 38 -7.45 2.57 -22.59
C TRP A 38 -8.15 3.49 -21.56
N PRO A 39 -8.89 4.55 -21.96
CA PRO A 39 -9.64 5.38 -21.01
C PRO A 39 -10.68 4.61 -20.18
N ASP A 40 -11.32 3.59 -20.78
CA ASP A 40 -12.33 2.78 -20.09
C ASP A 40 -11.68 1.88 -19.03
N ILE A 41 -10.54 1.26 -19.39
CA ILE A 41 -9.73 0.47 -18.47
C ILE A 41 -9.28 1.34 -17.29
N LEU A 42 -8.73 2.52 -17.57
CA LEU A 42 -8.29 3.47 -16.55
C LEU A 42 -9.43 3.88 -15.61
N THR A 43 -10.62 4.13 -16.16
CA THR A 43 -11.79 4.50 -15.36
C THR A 43 -12.17 3.38 -14.39
N LYS A 44 -12.20 2.12 -14.86
CA LYS A 44 -12.48 0.96 -13.99
C LYS A 44 -11.37 0.71 -12.96
N TYR A 45 -10.12 0.92 -13.35
CA TYR A 45 -8.98 0.81 -12.44
C TYR A 45 -9.04 1.87 -11.33
N ASN A 46 -9.37 3.12 -11.65
CA ASN A 46 -9.52 4.19 -10.66
C ASN A 46 -10.65 3.89 -9.66
N VAL A 47 -11.76 3.30 -10.12
CA VAL A 47 -12.83 2.82 -9.23
C VAL A 47 -12.27 1.76 -8.28
N LEU A 48 -11.59 0.74 -8.80
CA LEU A 48 -10.99 -0.33 -7.98
C LEU A 48 -9.98 0.22 -6.97
N LEU A 49 -9.15 1.19 -7.37
CA LEU A 49 -8.20 1.87 -6.50
C LEU A 49 -8.92 2.59 -5.35
N SER A 50 -9.99 3.35 -5.65
CA SER A 50 -10.77 4.05 -4.63
C SER A 50 -11.47 3.12 -3.64
N GLN A 51 -11.99 1.99 -4.13
CA GLN A 51 -12.61 0.96 -3.30
C GLN A 51 -11.58 0.28 -2.40
N THR A 52 -10.42 -0.07 -2.95
CA THR A 52 -9.30 -0.68 -2.20
C THR A 52 -8.79 0.26 -1.11
N HIS A 53 -8.65 1.55 -1.42
CA HIS A 53 -8.28 2.57 -0.44
C HIS A 53 -9.31 2.68 0.69
N THR A 54 -10.61 2.69 0.35
CA THR A 54 -11.69 2.73 1.35
C THR A 54 -11.71 1.47 2.23
N PHE A 55 -11.46 0.31 1.64
CA PHE A 55 -11.35 -0.96 2.35
C PHE A 55 -10.14 -0.96 3.30
N SER A 56 -8.97 -0.53 2.83
CA SER A 56 -7.75 -0.38 3.63
C SER A 56 -7.97 0.53 4.84
N ASN A 57 -8.58 1.71 4.64
CA ASN A 57 -8.88 2.62 5.75
C ASN A 57 -9.84 2.01 6.79
N SER A 58 -10.76 1.14 6.34
CA SER A 58 -11.69 0.44 7.24
C SER A 58 -11.00 -0.65 8.05
N LEU A 59 -9.92 -1.24 7.53
CA LEU A 59 -9.09 -2.21 8.23
C LEU A 59 -8.18 -1.55 9.26
N VAL A 60 -7.60 -0.39 8.93
CA VAL A 60 -6.67 0.33 9.83
C VAL A 60 -7.41 1.07 10.93
N ASN A 61 -8.55 1.71 10.61
CA ASN A 61 -9.35 2.50 11.54
C ASN A 61 -10.78 1.95 11.64
N PRO A 62 -10.99 0.84 12.39
CA PRO A 62 -12.30 0.20 12.47
C PRO A 62 -13.35 1.05 13.21
N LEU A 63 -12.95 1.96 14.10
CA LEU A 63 -13.88 2.81 14.85
C LEU A 63 -13.83 4.26 14.35
N PRO A 64 -14.98 4.89 14.03
CA PRO A 64 -15.05 6.34 14.03
C PRO A 64 -14.83 6.83 15.46
N SER A 65 -14.00 7.85 15.63
CA SER A 65 -13.60 8.49 16.89
C SER A 65 -14.76 9.15 17.65
N ALA A 66 -15.77 8.38 18.05
CA ALA A 66 -16.86 8.80 18.89
C ALA A 66 -16.96 7.86 20.08
N SER A 67 -16.75 8.42 21.27
CA SER A 67 -17.06 7.86 22.60
C SER A 67 -16.46 6.49 22.90
N PHE A 68 -15.27 6.46 23.50
CA PHE A 68 -14.93 5.69 24.72
C PHE A 68 -13.44 5.92 24.99
N SER A 69 -13.12 6.66 26.05
CA SER A 69 -11.76 6.84 26.54
C SER A 69 -11.27 5.53 27.16
N LEU A 70 -10.86 4.57 26.33
CA LEU A 70 -10.02 3.47 26.77
C LEU A 70 -8.56 3.96 26.85
N PRO A 71 -7.77 3.49 27.83
CA PRO A 71 -6.36 3.85 27.93
C PRO A 71 -5.62 3.45 26.64
N ALA A 72 -4.72 4.33 26.19
CA ALA A 72 -3.98 4.26 24.93
C ALA A 72 -3.20 2.96 24.67
N ALA A 73 -3.11 2.04 25.62
CA ALA A 73 -2.50 0.73 25.47
C ALA A 73 -3.37 -0.27 24.67
N ILE A 74 -4.68 -0.01 24.49
CA ILE A 74 -5.64 -0.91 23.80
C ILE A 74 -6.13 -0.32 22.47
N SER A 75 -5.58 0.81 22.01
CA SER A 75 -5.90 1.39 20.69
C SER A 75 -5.24 0.64 19.52
N GLY A 76 -5.08 -0.67 19.65
CA GLY A 76 -4.65 -1.55 18.58
C GLY A 76 -5.82 -1.87 17.66
N ASN A 77 -5.53 -2.22 16.40
CA ASN A 77 -6.52 -2.69 15.45
C ASN A 77 -7.39 -3.80 16.08
N VAL A 78 -8.69 -3.55 16.24
CA VAL A 78 -9.63 -4.47 16.91
C VAL A 78 -9.66 -5.84 16.24
N TYR A 79 -9.38 -5.91 14.94
CA TYR A 79 -9.32 -7.17 14.19
C TYR A 79 -8.12 -8.05 14.56
N ARG A 80 -7.04 -7.48 15.11
CA ARG A 80 -5.84 -8.25 15.48
C ARG A 80 -6.09 -9.21 16.64
N ASN A 81 -7.02 -8.89 17.53
CA ASN A 81 -7.32 -9.69 18.72
C ASN A 81 -8.44 -10.72 18.47
N ILE A 82 -8.98 -10.79 17.24
CA ILE A 82 -10.05 -11.72 16.89
C ILE A 82 -9.41 -13.01 16.37
N ALA A 83 -9.62 -14.11 17.09
CA ALA A 83 -9.32 -15.45 16.61
C ALA A 83 -10.55 -16.03 15.90
N LEU A 84 -10.36 -16.59 14.72
CA LEU A 84 -11.41 -17.30 13.97
C LEU A 84 -11.26 -18.79 14.23
N HIS A 85 -12.33 -19.42 14.70
CA HIS A 85 -12.45 -20.88 14.77
C HIS A 85 -13.79 -21.31 14.17
N PRO A 86 -13.88 -22.53 13.62
CA PRO A 86 -15.16 -23.07 13.18
C PRO A 86 -16.16 -23.15 14.34
N GLY A 87 -17.40 -22.73 14.09
CA GLY A 87 -18.48 -22.75 15.08
C GLY A 87 -19.23 -24.08 15.17
N ALA A 88 -19.03 -24.97 14.20
CA ALA A 88 -19.64 -26.29 14.16
C ALA A 88 -18.57 -27.37 14.32
N HIS A 89 -18.97 -28.54 14.84
CA HIS A 89 -18.10 -29.71 14.86
C HIS A 89 -17.83 -30.14 13.41
N ILE A 90 -16.57 -30.02 12.99
CA ILE A 90 -16.09 -30.43 11.66
C ILE A 90 -15.14 -31.61 11.88
N ASN A 91 -15.25 -32.64 11.05
CA ASN A 91 -14.34 -33.78 11.10
C ASN A 91 -12.92 -33.37 10.67
N ASP A 92 -11.87 -34.02 11.19
CA ASP A 92 -10.47 -33.67 10.90
C ASP A 92 -10.18 -33.64 9.39
N ALA A 93 -10.74 -34.60 8.63
CA ALA A 93 -10.59 -34.63 7.17
C ALA A 93 -11.25 -33.44 6.45
N GLN A 94 -12.34 -32.89 6.98
CA GLN A 94 -12.99 -31.69 6.45
C GLN A 94 -12.26 -30.42 6.90
N MET A 95 -11.72 -30.42 8.11
CA MET A 95 -10.86 -29.34 8.61
C MET A 95 -9.65 -29.16 7.69
N ASP A 96 -8.95 -30.24 7.35
CA ASP A 96 -7.72 -30.17 6.56
C ASP A 96 -7.96 -29.83 5.07
N ASN A 97 -9.06 -30.31 4.48
CA ASN A 97 -9.32 -30.12 3.04
C ASN A 97 -10.12 -28.86 2.71
N GLU A 98 -11.07 -28.46 3.55
CA GLU A 98 -12.01 -27.36 3.23
C GLU A 98 -11.66 -26.08 4.00
N VAL A 99 -11.37 -26.20 5.29
CA VAL A 99 -11.23 -25.05 6.19
C VAL A 99 -9.78 -24.56 6.25
N ALA A 100 -8.82 -25.49 6.36
CA ALA A 100 -7.42 -25.16 6.51
C ALA A 100 -6.87 -24.32 5.34
N PRO A 101 -7.23 -24.57 4.06
CA PRO A 101 -6.78 -23.71 2.96
C PRO A 101 -7.36 -22.29 3.05
N LEU A 102 -8.59 -22.13 3.53
CA LEU A 102 -9.28 -20.83 3.66
C LEU A 102 -8.78 -20.01 4.85
N LEU A 103 -8.44 -20.68 5.96
CA LEU A 103 -7.86 -20.03 7.14
C LEU A 103 -6.35 -19.79 7.00
N ARG A 104 -5.73 -20.34 5.96
CA ARG A 104 -4.30 -20.15 5.71
C ARG A 104 -4.05 -18.72 5.26
N ASN A 105 -3.35 -17.96 6.11
CA ASN A 105 -2.84 -16.62 5.78
C ASN A 105 -1.57 -16.69 4.90
N GLN A 106 -1.54 -17.58 3.90
CA GLN A 106 -0.38 -17.70 3.02
C GLN A 106 -0.38 -16.52 2.05
N GLN A 107 0.67 -15.70 2.15
CA GLN A 107 0.93 -14.69 1.14
C GLN A 107 1.17 -15.35 -0.23
N THR A 108 0.72 -14.71 -1.30
CA THR A 108 1.02 -15.10 -2.68
C THR A 108 2.53 -15.09 -2.90
N ILE A 109 3.05 -16.05 -3.67
CA ILE A 109 4.49 -16.20 -3.96
C ILE A 109 5.09 -14.89 -4.50
N ASP A 110 4.37 -14.17 -5.37
CA ASP A 110 4.83 -12.89 -5.92
C ASP A 110 5.00 -11.81 -4.86
N VAL A 111 4.13 -11.79 -3.84
CA VAL A 111 4.23 -10.87 -2.70
C VAL A 111 5.45 -11.22 -1.86
N ILE A 112 5.66 -12.50 -1.57
CA ILE A 112 6.84 -12.98 -0.84
C ILE A 112 8.13 -12.59 -1.58
N ASN A 113 8.16 -12.77 -2.89
CA ASN A 113 9.30 -12.41 -3.72
C ASN A 113 9.54 -10.88 -3.71
N ALA A 114 8.49 -10.08 -3.79
CA ALA A 114 8.57 -8.62 -3.71
C ALA A 114 9.07 -8.15 -2.33
N GLU A 115 8.57 -8.74 -1.24
CA GLU A 115 9.02 -8.48 0.13
C GLU A 115 10.50 -8.82 0.31
N ASN A 116 10.93 -10.00 -0.14
CA ASN A 116 12.34 -10.41 -0.06
C ASN A 116 13.25 -9.46 -0.85
N ASN A 117 12.84 -9.06 -2.06
CA ASN A 117 13.61 -8.13 -2.88
C ASN A 117 13.72 -6.73 -2.24
N THR A 118 12.64 -6.25 -1.62
CA THR A 118 12.64 -4.94 -0.95
C THR A 118 13.47 -4.98 0.33
N VAL A 119 13.34 -6.02 1.16
CA VAL A 119 14.17 -6.21 2.36
C VAL A 119 15.65 -6.33 1.99
N ARG A 120 15.98 -7.08 0.92
CA ARG A 120 17.36 -7.20 0.45
C ARG A 120 17.94 -5.86 0.03
N ARG A 121 17.22 -5.09 -0.80
CA ARG A 121 17.65 -3.75 -1.24
C ARG A 121 17.78 -2.79 -0.06
N LEU A 122 16.91 -2.89 0.95
CA LEU A 122 17.01 -2.11 2.16
C LEU A 122 18.28 -2.48 2.93
N CYS A 123 18.54 -3.77 3.14
CA CYS A 123 19.74 -4.25 3.84
C CYS A 123 21.04 -3.84 3.12
N GLU A 124 21.05 -3.75 1.79
CA GLU A 124 22.21 -3.25 1.03
C GLU A 124 22.49 -1.76 1.28
N ARG A 125 21.48 -0.98 1.68
CA ARG A 125 21.57 0.47 1.89
C ARG A 125 21.70 0.88 3.35
N LEU A 126 21.28 0.02 4.27
CA LEU A 126 21.44 0.23 5.71
C LEU A 126 22.92 0.12 6.11
N ILE A 127 23.34 1.01 7.00
CA ILE A 127 24.68 1.00 7.61
C ILE A 127 24.84 -0.27 8.45
N THR A 128 23.79 -0.66 9.18
CA THR A 128 23.75 -1.92 9.96
C THR A 128 23.68 -3.18 9.10
N ARG A 129 23.45 -3.05 7.79
CA ARG A 129 23.10 -4.15 6.87
C ARG A 129 21.86 -4.95 7.27
N GLY A 130 20.97 -4.34 8.06
CA GLY A 130 19.74 -4.96 8.54
C GLY A 130 19.98 -6.23 9.37
N SER A 131 19.01 -7.14 9.37
CA SER A 131 19.09 -8.41 10.10
C SER A 131 20.24 -9.31 9.62
N ALA A 132 20.68 -9.16 8.37
CA ALA A 132 21.83 -9.89 7.84
C ALA A 132 23.14 -9.49 8.54
N GLY A 133 23.34 -8.21 8.86
CA GLY A 133 24.49 -7.74 9.63
C GLY A 133 24.50 -8.27 11.06
N VAL A 134 23.32 -8.37 11.69
CA VAL A 134 23.15 -8.94 13.03
C VAL A 134 23.49 -10.44 13.06
N HIS A 135 23.14 -11.22 12.03
CA HIS A 135 23.42 -12.66 12.00
C HIS A 135 24.82 -13.00 11.48
N ALA A 136 25.29 -12.31 10.44
CA ALA A 136 26.55 -12.64 9.78
C ALA A 136 27.79 -12.28 10.61
N GLY A 137 27.64 -11.50 11.69
CA GLY A 137 28.77 -11.10 12.54
C GLY A 137 29.80 -10.20 11.84
N ALA A 138 29.52 -9.79 10.60
CA ALA A 138 30.30 -8.81 9.88
C ALA A 138 29.99 -7.44 10.48
N GLY A 139 30.85 -7.00 11.42
CA GLY A 139 30.77 -5.66 11.97
C GLY A 139 30.74 -4.64 10.83
N ALA A 140 29.76 -3.74 10.88
CA ALA A 140 29.79 -2.57 10.02
C ALA A 140 31.07 -1.78 10.37
N PRO A 141 31.88 -1.35 9.38
CA PRO A 141 33.17 -0.70 9.64
C PRO A 141 33.03 0.58 10.48
N GLU A 142 31.87 1.22 10.47
CA GLU A 142 31.60 2.44 11.25
C GLU A 142 31.23 2.18 12.71
N PHE A 143 30.70 1.01 13.07
CA PHE A 143 30.15 0.80 14.42
C PHE A 143 31.16 0.25 15.43
N GLY A 144 32.32 -0.26 14.99
CA GLY A 144 33.34 -0.85 15.88
C GLY A 144 32.87 -2.05 16.72
N ARG A 145 31.58 -2.36 16.70
CA ARG A 145 30.88 -3.46 17.37
C ARG A 145 29.90 -4.12 16.42
N LYS A 146 29.49 -5.33 16.77
CA LYS A 146 28.44 -6.05 16.06
C LYS A 146 27.10 -5.29 16.21
N PRO A 147 26.39 -4.96 15.12
CA PRO A 147 25.10 -4.29 15.21
C PRO A 147 24.08 -5.21 15.89
N GLU A 148 23.29 -4.65 16.80
CA GLU A 148 22.18 -5.33 17.46
C GLU A 148 20.85 -5.03 16.77
N TYR A 149 19.82 -5.83 17.05
CA TYR A 149 18.48 -5.60 16.51
C TYR A 149 17.91 -4.23 16.88
N SER A 150 18.24 -3.71 18.07
CA SER A 150 17.86 -2.37 18.49
C SER A 150 18.46 -1.30 17.57
N ASP A 151 19.71 -1.46 17.15
CA ASP A 151 20.39 -0.51 16.27
C ASP A 151 19.73 -0.48 14.88
N VAL A 152 19.36 -1.66 14.35
CA VAL A 152 18.62 -1.77 13.07
C VAL A 152 17.25 -1.10 13.15
N LEU A 153 16.53 -1.31 14.25
CA LEU A 153 15.20 -0.71 14.45
C LEU A 153 15.28 0.81 14.60
N GLN A 154 16.30 1.30 15.30
CA GLN A 154 16.55 2.73 15.43
C GLN A 154 16.89 3.36 14.08
N GLU A 155 17.81 2.78 13.32
CA GLU A 155 18.17 3.25 11.97
C GLU A 155 16.93 3.30 11.05
N CYS A 156 16.11 2.24 11.06
CA CYS A 156 14.85 2.22 10.32
C CYS A 156 13.88 3.33 10.74
N ALA A 157 13.80 3.62 12.05
CA ALA A 157 12.92 4.66 12.58
C ALA A 157 13.40 6.07 12.18
N GLU A 158 14.71 6.30 12.20
CA GLU A 158 15.34 7.55 11.76
C GLU A 158 15.12 7.78 10.25
N ILE A 159 15.37 6.76 9.42
CA ILE A 159 15.13 6.82 7.97
C ILE A 159 13.67 7.16 7.67
N ARG A 160 12.73 6.49 8.37
CA ARG A 160 11.30 6.76 8.23
C ARG A 160 10.96 8.21 8.59
N SER A 161 11.41 8.69 9.75
CA SER A 161 11.16 10.08 10.18
C SER A 161 11.72 11.10 9.19
N ALA A 162 12.97 10.91 8.73
CA ALA A 162 13.60 11.79 7.76
C ALA A 162 12.91 11.76 6.38
N HIS A 163 12.40 10.60 5.97
CA HIS A 163 11.58 10.46 4.76
C HIS A 163 10.25 11.20 4.91
N ASP A 164 9.52 10.98 5.99
CA ASP A 164 8.20 11.57 6.22
C ASP A 164 8.29 13.10 6.28
N GLN A 165 9.31 13.65 6.94
CA GLN A 165 9.56 15.10 6.95
C GLN A 165 9.88 15.65 5.55
N ARG A 166 10.56 14.89 4.68
CA ARG A 166 10.80 15.31 3.28
C ARG A 166 9.51 15.30 2.48
N ALA A 167 8.71 14.25 2.61
CA ALA A 167 7.41 14.15 1.96
C ALA A 167 6.45 15.27 2.39
N GLU A 168 6.41 15.57 3.70
CA GLU A 168 5.57 16.63 4.24
C GLU A 168 5.99 18.01 3.74
N ARG A 169 7.30 18.30 3.70
CA ARG A 169 7.82 19.56 3.13
C ARG A 169 7.46 19.69 1.64
N ALA A 170 7.60 18.61 0.87
CA ALA A 170 7.23 18.60 -0.53
C ALA A 170 5.71 18.84 -0.73
N ALA A 171 4.87 18.16 0.05
CA ALA A 171 3.42 18.35 0.00
C ALA A 171 3.02 19.80 0.34
N ARG A 172 3.64 20.40 1.36
CA ARG A 172 3.44 21.82 1.71
C ARG A 172 3.87 22.75 0.59
N ALA A 173 5.03 22.51 -0.03
CA ALA A 173 5.51 23.32 -1.15
C ALA A 173 4.55 23.25 -2.37
N VAL A 174 4.06 22.06 -2.70
CA VAL A 174 3.08 21.87 -3.78
C VAL A 174 1.76 22.57 -3.45
N ALA A 175 1.29 22.52 -2.20
CA ALA A 175 0.11 23.27 -1.78
C ALA A 175 0.29 24.79 -1.93
N MET A 176 1.45 25.33 -1.52
CA MET A 176 1.76 26.75 -1.71
C MET A 176 1.79 27.15 -3.19
N LEU A 177 2.37 26.32 -4.07
CA LEU A 177 2.35 26.57 -5.52
C LEU A 177 0.94 26.50 -6.09
N LYS A 178 0.13 25.54 -5.62
CA LYS A 178 -1.26 25.42 -6.04
C LYS A 178 -2.05 26.70 -5.72
N ASP A 179 -1.85 27.28 -4.53
CA ASP A 179 -2.57 28.47 -4.08
C ASP A 179 -2.02 29.76 -4.72
N LYS A 180 -0.74 29.78 -5.10
CA LYS A 180 -0.08 30.96 -5.69
C LYS A 180 -0.50 31.23 -7.14
N PHE A 181 -0.85 30.21 -7.92
CA PHE A 181 -1.14 30.33 -9.35
C PHE A 181 -2.61 30.02 -9.64
N GLU A 182 -3.26 30.82 -10.50
CA GLU A 182 -4.61 30.51 -10.99
C GLU A 182 -4.55 29.50 -12.15
N TRP A 183 -4.45 28.21 -11.83
CA TRP A 183 -4.28 27.11 -12.80
C TRP A 183 -5.42 26.94 -13.82
N LYS A 184 -6.57 27.61 -13.61
CA LYS A 184 -7.70 27.62 -14.56
C LYS A 184 -7.63 28.75 -15.56
N GLN A 185 -6.95 29.84 -15.21
CA GLN A 185 -6.63 30.92 -16.13
C GLN A 185 -5.41 30.42 -16.90
N ARG A 186 -5.66 29.83 -18.07
CA ARG A 186 -4.62 29.24 -18.92
C ARG A 186 -3.47 30.23 -18.99
N VAL A 187 -2.29 29.76 -18.61
CA VAL A 187 -0.98 30.37 -18.83
C VAL A 187 -1.03 31.21 -20.10
N GLU A 188 -1.28 32.51 -19.96
CA GLU A 188 -0.89 33.47 -20.98
C GLU A 188 0.62 33.37 -20.94
N VAL A 189 1.17 32.72 -21.96
CA VAL A 189 2.59 32.44 -22.07
C VAL A 189 3.30 33.79 -22.06
N GLU A 190 3.81 34.21 -20.90
CA GLU A 190 4.53 35.48 -20.71
C GLU A 190 5.95 35.40 -21.32
N VAL A 191 6.33 34.25 -21.89
CA VAL A 191 7.58 34.02 -22.60
C VAL A 191 7.26 33.53 -24.02
N GLU A 192 7.07 34.48 -24.93
CA GLU A 192 7.18 34.25 -26.38
C GLU A 192 8.59 33.66 -26.64
N GLU A 193 8.66 32.35 -26.93
CA GLU A 193 9.90 31.73 -27.38
C GLU A 193 10.32 32.45 -28.69
N PRO A 194 11.56 32.98 -28.78
CA PRO A 194 12.00 33.61 -30.02
C PRO A 194 11.94 32.59 -31.15
N GLU A 195 11.21 32.93 -32.22
CA GLU A 195 11.01 32.11 -33.42
C GLU A 195 12.33 31.42 -33.84
N GLU A 196 12.29 30.08 -33.94
CA GLU A 196 13.43 29.29 -34.41
C GLU A 196 13.83 29.75 -35.81
N LEU A 197 15.13 30.09 -35.97
CA LEU A 197 15.78 30.49 -37.22
C LEU A 197 15.23 29.74 -38.44
N ASP A 198 14.75 30.49 -39.44
CA ASP A 198 14.50 30.01 -40.80
C ASP A 198 15.72 29.23 -41.32
N TRP A 199 15.58 27.91 -41.41
CA TRP A 199 16.58 27.05 -42.02
C TRP A 199 16.56 27.31 -43.54
N VAL A 200 17.50 28.12 -44.04
CA VAL A 200 17.68 28.34 -45.48
C VAL A 200 18.37 27.12 -46.09
N PRO A 201 17.72 26.36 -46.99
CA PRO A 201 18.39 25.25 -47.68
C PRO A 201 19.36 25.81 -48.73
N GLN A 202 20.62 25.38 -48.67
CA GLN A 202 21.60 25.44 -49.78
C GLN A 202 21.79 24.06 -50.40
#